data_AF-A0A401IDX9-F1
#
_entry.id   AF-A0A401IDX9-F1
#
_cell.length_a   1.000
_cell.length_b   1.000
_cell.length_c   1.000
_cell.angle_alpha   90.00
_cell.angle_beta   90.00
_cell.angle_gamma   90.00
#
_symmetry.space_group_name_H-M   'P 1'
#
loop_
_entity.id
_entity.type
_entity.pdbx_description
1 polymer ?
#
loop_
_entity_poly.entity_id
_entity_poly.type
_entity_poly.pdbx_seq_one_letter_code
_entity_poly.pdbx_strand_id
1 'polypeptide(L)'
;MLKGLKIALQADTGKWFSRCNNCQQTVNNVSDTITVHIDSPVANHPYAHFDVIDVGGGKIALKADTGKYVARCNGCIVNGAYPDFVTVHIDDPSLPYAQFTPERLANGKYALKADTGKYVSRCNGCSPTSAYPDTVTIHVDDPNNAPWAQWTVSYIPFSYLERYDRIPAENVADKVAVVNQGVWTDWTGLFKELRANRPIFITPKFTLVSLFPDVQEVLSRSEVFTVRTFAPKMDPVFGPCMLARDNSEYNWRDKSVLRTMLQLEDLPRVRKMAGEIAKSALDKATPTSKIEVLQDLAKFVPIRLCGDYFGFPGPDLATMYRWSKATQDDMFRNLTNDPKIHEASVQAGNEMRAYLTELLKQKKAQSVNTNAPADVFTRFATTKFASDISFDENKIISHMIILLVGSIEGTGQVITQAIEQLLKRPEVFQKALAAAKANDDTTFDKYVWESIRFNPFSPFLVRFCEADYTLAAGTPRETRIPAKSVVLAGVGSAMFDPGVVKNPDQFSIDRPKYHYMHFGYGSHTCGGEHIAGVVVPEVVKQIMLRPGIRFLPGDEGKVQYQGYIPTRFVVGYDK
;
A
#
# COMPACT_ATOMS: atom_id res chain seq x y z
N MET A 1 -15.85 -17.26 -26.12
CA MET A 1 -15.47 -17.15 -24.70
C MET A 1 -14.28 -16.20 -24.56
N LEU A 2 -14.40 -14.96 -25.07
CA LEU A 2 -13.36 -13.90 -25.02
C LEU A 2 -13.94 -12.51 -24.68
N LYS A 3 -15.25 -12.42 -24.38
CA LYS A 3 -16.01 -11.17 -24.37
C LYS A 3 -15.68 -10.33 -23.14
N GLY A 4 -15.51 -9.02 -23.33
CA GLY A 4 -15.27 -8.08 -22.23
C GLY A 4 -13.88 -8.21 -21.59
N LEU A 5 -12.94 -8.89 -22.27
CA LEU A 5 -11.57 -9.09 -21.82
C LEU A 5 -10.64 -8.16 -22.59
N LYS A 6 -9.51 -7.79 -21.99
CA LYS A 6 -8.36 -7.26 -22.70
C LYS A 6 -7.40 -8.41 -22.98
N ILE A 7 -6.98 -8.55 -24.22
CA ILE A 7 -6.14 -9.66 -24.66
C ILE A 7 -4.89 -9.18 -25.37
N ALA A 8 -3.86 -10.03 -25.36
CA ALA A 8 -2.72 -9.97 -26.26
C ALA A 8 -2.65 -11.28 -27.05
N LEU A 9 -2.20 -11.20 -28.30
CA LEU A 9 -2.11 -12.35 -29.21
C LEU A 9 -0.64 -12.64 -29.50
N GLN A 10 -0.15 -13.81 -29.10
CA GLN A 10 1.21 -14.25 -29.40
C GLN A 10 1.23 -15.06 -30.68
N ALA A 11 2.15 -14.74 -31.58
CA ALA A 11 2.40 -15.51 -32.79
C ALA A 11 3.24 -16.77 -32.51
N ASP A 12 3.43 -17.58 -33.54
CA ASP A 12 4.32 -18.74 -33.57
C ASP A 12 5.80 -18.42 -33.29
N THR A 13 6.23 -17.17 -33.53
CA THR A 13 7.59 -16.70 -33.21
C THR A 13 7.80 -16.39 -31.73
N GLY A 14 6.76 -16.44 -30.90
CA GLY A 14 6.79 -16.02 -29.50
C GLY A 14 6.64 -14.49 -29.30
N LYS A 15 6.64 -13.72 -30.38
CA LYS A 15 6.41 -12.27 -30.37
C LYS A 15 4.92 -11.92 -30.48
N TRP A 16 4.58 -10.68 -30.18
CA TRP A 16 3.20 -10.26 -29.94
C TRP A 16 2.63 -9.38 -31.05
N PHE A 17 1.38 -9.67 -31.42
CA PHE A 17 0.53 -8.85 -32.28
C PHE A 17 0.43 -7.44 -31.71
N SER A 18 0.80 -6.43 -32.48
CA SER A 18 0.96 -5.05 -32.02
C SER A 18 0.52 -4.05 -33.06
N ARG A 19 -0.22 -3.03 -32.61
CA ARG A 19 -0.37 -1.79 -33.37
C ARG A 19 0.99 -1.11 -33.51
N CYS A 20 1.29 -0.65 -34.71
CA CYS A 20 2.54 0.00 -35.06
C CYS A 20 2.25 1.21 -35.95
N ASN A 21 2.50 2.40 -35.40
CA ASN A 21 2.25 3.67 -36.07
C ASN A 21 3.38 3.97 -37.05
N ASN A 22 3.04 4.23 -38.31
CA ASN A 22 3.94 4.52 -39.43
C ASN A 22 5.01 3.44 -39.69
N CYS A 23 4.70 2.19 -39.34
CA CYS A 23 5.63 1.07 -39.51
C CYS A 23 5.52 0.36 -40.86
N GLN A 24 4.56 0.73 -41.71
CA GLN A 24 4.45 0.28 -43.10
C GLN A 24 4.03 1.47 -43.98
N GLN A 25 4.46 1.51 -45.23
CA GLN A 25 3.94 2.50 -46.18
C GLN A 25 2.56 2.07 -46.67
N THR A 26 1.59 2.97 -46.56
CA THR A 26 0.19 2.69 -46.92
C THR A 26 -0.31 3.61 -48.04
N VAL A 27 -1.20 3.08 -48.88
CA VAL A 27 -1.72 3.78 -50.07
C VAL A 27 -2.71 4.91 -49.69
N ASN A 28 -3.39 4.78 -48.54
CA ASN A 28 -4.44 5.69 -48.09
C ASN A 28 -4.11 6.41 -46.77
N ASN A 29 -2.82 6.60 -46.45
CA ASN A 29 -2.37 7.22 -45.20
C ASN A 29 -2.94 6.57 -43.92
N VAL A 30 -3.17 5.26 -43.94
CA VAL A 30 -3.44 4.49 -42.71
C VAL A 30 -2.14 4.42 -41.93
N SER A 31 -2.00 5.25 -40.91
CA SER A 31 -0.79 5.31 -40.08
C SER A 31 -0.64 4.07 -39.20
N ASP A 32 -1.75 3.54 -38.70
CA ASP A 32 -1.73 2.46 -37.70
C ASP A 32 -1.93 1.09 -38.36
N THR A 33 -0.86 0.31 -38.39
CA THR A 33 -0.81 -1.03 -38.98
C THR A 33 -0.58 -2.08 -37.91
N ILE A 34 -0.75 -3.36 -38.23
CA ILE A 34 -0.40 -4.45 -37.31
C ILE A 34 0.89 -5.14 -37.74
N THR A 35 1.78 -5.33 -36.78
CA THR A 35 3.02 -6.11 -36.90
C THR A 35 3.17 -7.08 -35.72
N VAL A 36 4.20 -7.92 -35.75
CA VAL A 36 4.52 -8.89 -34.67
C VAL A 36 5.99 -8.73 -34.28
N HIS A 37 6.31 -7.80 -33.37
CA HIS A 37 7.71 -7.44 -33.09
C HIS A 37 8.08 -7.32 -31.60
N ILE A 38 7.12 -7.10 -30.72
CA ILE A 38 7.34 -6.94 -29.27
C ILE A 38 7.53 -8.30 -28.58
N ASP A 39 8.41 -8.32 -27.58
CA ASP A 39 8.78 -9.53 -26.84
C ASP A 39 7.85 -9.83 -25.66
N SER A 40 7.17 -8.82 -25.10
CA SER A 40 6.25 -8.99 -23.96
C SER A 40 5.11 -7.97 -23.95
N PRO A 41 3.85 -8.39 -23.70
CA PRO A 41 2.68 -7.52 -23.71
C PRO A 41 2.42 -7.01 -22.29
N VAL A 42 3.41 -6.41 -21.64
CA VAL A 42 3.24 -5.81 -20.30
C VAL A 42 2.34 -4.58 -20.36
N ALA A 43 1.74 -4.18 -19.23
CA ALA A 43 0.82 -3.04 -19.11
C ALA A 43 1.31 -1.74 -19.79
N ASN A 44 2.63 -1.51 -19.83
CA ASN A 44 3.25 -0.32 -20.44
C ASN A 44 3.38 -0.39 -21.97
N HIS A 45 2.93 -1.47 -22.63
CA HIS A 45 2.83 -1.58 -24.09
C HIS A 45 1.35 -1.62 -24.52
N PRO A 46 0.59 -0.52 -24.36
CA PRO A 46 -0.86 -0.53 -24.61
C PRO A 46 -1.20 -0.87 -26.07
N TYR A 47 -0.30 -0.59 -27.01
CA TYR A 47 -0.41 -0.95 -28.42
C TYR A 47 -0.33 -2.47 -28.70
N ALA A 48 0.00 -3.28 -27.70
CA ALA A 48 0.00 -4.74 -27.74
C ALA A 48 -1.30 -5.37 -27.25
N HIS A 49 -2.23 -4.56 -26.74
CA HIS A 49 -3.43 -5.00 -26.05
C HIS A 49 -4.67 -4.58 -26.82
N PHE A 50 -5.66 -5.46 -26.81
CA PHE A 50 -6.91 -5.22 -27.52
C PHE A 50 -8.10 -5.55 -26.64
N ASP A 51 -9.04 -4.62 -26.53
CA ASP A 51 -10.32 -4.90 -25.89
C ASP A 51 -11.17 -5.74 -26.84
N VAL A 52 -11.70 -6.84 -26.33
CA VAL A 52 -12.59 -7.71 -27.09
C VAL A 52 -14.03 -7.24 -26.92
N ILE A 53 -14.56 -6.64 -27.98
CA ILE A 53 -15.95 -6.20 -28.06
C ILE A 53 -16.78 -7.32 -28.68
N ASP A 54 -17.84 -7.73 -27.98
CA ASP A 54 -18.84 -8.64 -28.54
C ASP A 54 -19.76 -7.88 -29.49
N VAL A 55 -19.77 -8.27 -30.75
CA VAL A 55 -20.61 -7.65 -31.79
C VAL A 55 -21.78 -8.56 -32.19
N GLY A 56 -22.01 -9.65 -31.44
CA GLY A 56 -23.09 -10.61 -31.68
C GLY A 56 -22.73 -11.67 -32.73
N GLY A 57 -23.59 -12.68 -32.88
CA GLY A 57 -23.42 -13.74 -33.89
C GLY A 57 -22.17 -14.60 -33.74
N GLY A 58 -21.56 -14.64 -32.55
CA GLY A 58 -20.30 -15.34 -32.31
C GLY A 58 -19.05 -14.58 -32.77
N LYS A 59 -19.20 -13.35 -33.27
CA LYS A 59 -18.09 -12.51 -33.75
C LYS A 59 -17.61 -11.55 -32.68
N ILE A 60 -16.37 -11.10 -32.83
CA ILE A 60 -15.72 -10.09 -31.98
C ILE A 60 -15.13 -8.97 -32.83
N ALA A 61 -15.01 -7.78 -32.25
CA ALA A 61 -14.13 -6.73 -32.73
C ALA A 61 -13.01 -6.51 -31.72
N LEU A 62 -11.81 -6.17 -32.20
CA LEU A 62 -10.63 -5.91 -31.37
C LEU A 62 -10.36 -4.41 -31.36
N LYS A 63 -10.58 -3.74 -30.23
CA LYS A 63 -10.34 -2.30 -30.07
C LYS A 63 -8.91 -2.07 -29.58
N ALA A 64 -8.14 -1.26 -30.29
CA ALA A 64 -6.79 -0.87 -29.92
C ALA A 64 -6.77 0.30 -28.91
N ASP A 65 -5.60 0.61 -28.37
CA ASP A 65 -5.30 1.73 -27.47
C ASP A 65 -5.67 3.12 -28.03
N THR A 66 -5.71 3.26 -29.36
CA THR A 66 -6.15 4.48 -30.04
C THR A 66 -7.67 4.71 -29.99
N GLY A 67 -8.43 3.72 -29.51
CA GLY A 67 -9.89 3.73 -29.55
C GLY A 67 -10.49 3.18 -30.84
N LYS A 68 -9.68 2.96 -31.87
CA LYS A 68 -10.08 2.38 -33.17
C LYS A 68 -10.00 0.86 -33.17
N TYR A 69 -10.64 0.23 -34.15
CA TYR A 69 -10.73 -1.22 -34.29
C TYR A 69 -9.74 -1.77 -35.30
N VAL A 70 -9.20 -2.95 -34.96
CA VAL A 70 -8.47 -3.82 -35.87
C VAL A 70 -9.41 -4.22 -37.01
N ALA A 71 -8.95 -4.06 -38.24
CA ALA A 71 -9.76 -4.32 -39.42
C ALA A 71 -8.92 -4.83 -40.59
N ARG A 72 -9.56 -5.62 -41.45
CA ARG A 72 -9.07 -5.97 -42.77
C ARG A 72 -9.00 -4.70 -43.64
N CYS A 73 -7.92 -4.59 -44.39
CA CYS A 73 -7.60 -3.44 -45.21
C CYS A 73 -7.10 -3.95 -46.56
N ASN A 74 -7.94 -3.80 -47.58
CA ASN A 74 -7.69 -4.34 -48.91
C ASN A 74 -6.89 -3.34 -49.77
N GLY A 75 -5.79 -3.80 -50.38
CA GLY A 75 -4.94 -3.01 -51.27
C GLY A 75 -4.23 -1.84 -50.61
N CYS A 76 -4.14 -1.81 -49.29
CA CYS A 76 -3.71 -0.60 -48.58
C CYS A 76 -2.23 -0.55 -48.21
N ILE A 77 -1.48 -1.64 -48.41
CA ILE A 77 -0.03 -1.69 -48.19
C ILE A 77 0.70 -1.60 -49.52
N VAL A 78 1.61 -0.62 -49.62
CA VAL A 78 2.41 -0.40 -50.83
C VAL A 78 3.28 -1.62 -51.09
N ASN A 79 3.15 -2.22 -52.27
CA ASN A 79 3.86 -3.43 -52.70
C ASN A 79 3.67 -4.64 -51.76
N GLY A 80 2.54 -4.71 -51.06
CA GLY A 80 2.20 -5.86 -50.22
C GLY A 80 2.06 -7.16 -51.03
N ALA A 81 2.59 -8.26 -50.51
CA ALA A 81 2.53 -9.58 -51.13
C ALA A 81 1.09 -10.15 -51.20
N TYR A 82 0.18 -9.63 -50.38
CA TYR A 82 -1.23 -10.00 -50.34
C TYR A 82 -2.11 -8.76 -50.41
N PRO A 83 -3.32 -8.85 -50.97
CA PRO A 83 -4.24 -7.72 -51.01
C PRO A 83 -4.78 -7.37 -49.62
N ASP A 84 -5.02 -8.35 -48.73
CA ASP A 84 -5.65 -8.12 -47.44
C ASP A 84 -4.63 -8.09 -46.29
N PHE A 85 -4.41 -6.89 -45.74
CA PHE A 85 -3.62 -6.67 -44.53
C PHE A 85 -4.49 -6.34 -43.32
N VAL A 86 -3.93 -6.48 -42.12
CA VAL A 86 -4.56 -6.09 -40.87
C VAL A 86 -4.01 -4.74 -40.40
N THR A 87 -4.90 -3.81 -40.12
CA THR A 87 -4.57 -2.42 -39.70
C THR A 87 -5.55 -1.96 -38.62
N VAL A 88 -5.32 -0.77 -38.05
CA VAL A 88 -6.19 -0.18 -37.02
C VAL A 88 -6.69 1.17 -37.51
N HIS A 89 -7.90 1.22 -38.06
CA HIS A 89 -8.37 2.45 -38.71
C HIS A 89 -9.88 2.69 -38.62
N ILE A 90 -10.65 1.73 -38.09
CA ILE A 90 -12.10 1.77 -38.12
C ILE A 90 -12.66 2.27 -36.79
N ASP A 91 -13.69 3.13 -36.84
CA ASP A 91 -14.39 3.64 -35.66
C ASP A 91 -15.66 2.82 -35.32
N ASP A 92 -16.29 2.20 -36.33
CA ASP A 92 -17.50 1.40 -36.18
C ASP A 92 -17.22 -0.12 -36.21
N PRO A 93 -17.33 -0.84 -35.08
CA PRO A 93 -17.09 -2.28 -35.02
C PRO A 93 -18.20 -3.12 -35.68
N SER A 94 -19.30 -2.51 -36.11
CA SER A 94 -20.39 -3.21 -36.82
C SER A 94 -20.04 -3.55 -38.28
N LEU A 95 -18.99 -2.92 -38.82
CA LEU A 95 -18.54 -3.13 -40.19
C LEU A 95 -17.95 -4.54 -40.37
N PRO A 96 -18.34 -5.30 -41.42
CA PRO A 96 -17.91 -6.70 -41.57
C PRO A 96 -16.40 -6.92 -41.51
N TYR A 97 -15.63 -6.03 -42.14
CA TYR A 97 -14.17 -6.10 -42.18
C TYR A 97 -13.47 -5.74 -40.86
N ALA A 98 -14.20 -5.26 -39.84
CA ALA A 98 -13.72 -5.06 -38.47
C ALA A 98 -14.10 -6.21 -37.52
N GLN A 99 -14.78 -7.24 -38.04
CA GLN A 99 -15.28 -8.38 -37.26
C GLN A 99 -14.49 -9.65 -37.56
N PHE A 100 -14.24 -10.40 -36.50
CA PHE A 100 -13.57 -11.69 -36.59
C PHE A 100 -14.38 -12.76 -35.85
N THR A 101 -14.48 -13.96 -36.43
CA THR A 101 -15.01 -15.14 -35.75
C THR A 101 -13.83 -15.86 -35.09
N PRO A 102 -13.74 -15.89 -33.75
CA PRO A 102 -12.67 -16.60 -33.05
C PRO A 102 -12.99 -18.10 -33.00
N GLU A 103 -12.08 -18.92 -33.53
CA GLU A 103 -12.17 -20.38 -33.53
C GLU A 103 -11.09 -20.96 -32.62
N ARG A 104 -11.49 -21.77 -31.63
CA ARG A 104 -10.55 -22.46 -30.75
C ARG A 104 -10.11 -23.76 -31.40
N LEU A 105 -8.81 -23.90 -31.62
CA LEU A 105 -8.20 -25.08 -32.25
C LEU A 105 -7.93 -26.19 -31.23
N ALA A 106 -7.71 -27.41 -31.72
CA ALA A 106 -7.47 -28.60 -30.88
C ALA A 106 -6.23 -28.47 -29.98
N ASN A 107 -5.22 -27.71 -30.42
CA ASN A 107 -4.01 -27.44 -29.64
C ASN A 107 -4.18 -26.30 -28.61
N GLY A 108 -5.40 -25.79 -28.42
CA GLY A 108 -5.74 -24.76 -27.45
C GLY A 108 -5.47 -23.31 -27.92
N LYS A 109 -4.84 -23.11 -29.09
CA LYS A 109 -4.68 -21.78 -29.71
C LYS A 109 -5.97 -21.32 -30.38
N TYR A 110 -5.99 -20.05 -30.79
CA TYR A 110 -7.11 -19.45 -31.50
C TYR A 110 -6.74 -19.05 -32.92
N ALA A 111 -7.67 -19.23 -33.85
CA ALA A 111 -7.63 -18.62 -35.17
C ALA A 111 -8.72 -17.54 -35.25
N LEU A 112 -8.44 -16.43 -35.94
CA LEU A 112 -9.40 -15.34 -36.12
C LEU A 112 -9.81 -15.30 -37.59
N LYS A 113 -11.05 -15.70 -37.88
CA LYS A 113 -11.59 -15.73 -39.24
C LYS A 113 -12.21 -14.39 -39.60
N ALA A 114 -11.80 -13.79 -40.71
CA ALA A 114 -12.32 -12.52 -41.19
C ALA A 114 -13.61 -12.68 -42.02
N ASP A 115 -14.18 -11.57 -42.46
CA ASP A 115 -15.34 -11.51 -43.36
C ASP A 115 -15.13 -12.19 -44.72
N THR A 116 -13.87 -12.29 -45.19
CA THR A 116 -13.50 -13.02 -46.41
C THR A 116 -13.55 -14.54 -46.25
N GLY A 117 -13.74 -15.05 -45.03
CA GLY A 117 -13.63 -16.47 -44.71
C GLY A 117 -12.19 -16.96 -44.51
N LYS A 118 -11.18 -16.08 -44.70
CA LYS A 118 -9.77 -16.38 -44.47
C LYS A 118 -9.32 -15.95 -43.07
N TYR A 119 -8.15 -16.45 -42.64
CA TYR A 119 -7.67 -16.28 -41.27
C TYR A 119 -6.56 -15.23 -41.15
N VAL A 120 -6.63 -14.47 -40.05
CA VAL A 120 -5.60 -13.52 -39.63
C VAL A 120 -4.31 -14.26 -39.33
N SER A 121 -3.22 -13.86 -39.97
CA SER A 121 -1.97 -14.61 -40.00
C SER A 121 -0.74 -13.70 -40.02
N ARG A 122 0.28 -14.07 -39.24
CA ARG A 122 1.62 -13.49 -39.34
C ARG A 122 2.20 -13.82 -40.72
N CYS A 123 2.88 -12.85 -41.32
CA CYS A 123 3.46 -12.93 -42.64
C CYS A 123 4.85 -12.28 -42.63
N ASN A 124 5.89 -13.08 -42.81
CA ASN A 124 7.28 -12.61 -42.81
C ASN A 124 7.67 -12.07 -44.19
N GLY A 125 8.15 -10.83 -44.25
CA GLY A 125 8.59 -10.19 -45.50
C GLY A 125 7.46 -9.81 -46.46
N CYS A 126 6.21 -9.90 -46.03
CA CYS A 126 5.05 -9.69 -46.91
C CYS A 126 4.74 -8.21 -47.16
N SER A 127 5.30 -7.30 -46.37
CA SER A 127 5.32 -5.86 -46.61
C SER A 127 6.76 -5.40 -46.77
N PRO A 128 7.25 -5.19 -48.00
CA PRO A 128 8.64 -4.79 -48.25
C PRO A 128 9.02 -3.45 -47.61
N THR A 129 8.02 -2.61 -47.33
CA THR A 129 8.20 -1.28 -46.75
C THR A 129 8.07 -1.26 -45.23
N SER A 130 7.88 -2.43 -44.60
CA SER A 130 7.70 -2.49 -43.16
C SER A 130 9.00 -2.33 -42.38
N ALA A 131 8.96 -1.56 -41.30
CA ALA A 131 10.04 -1.46 -40.31
C ALA A 131 10.31 -2.79 -39.61
N TYR A 132 9.34 -3.72 -39.60
CA TYR A 132 9.47 -5.04 -39.00
C TYR A 132 9.14 -6.12 -40.03
N PRO A 133 9.92 -7.22 -40.11
CA PRO A 133 9.71 -8.23 -41.13
C PRO A 133 8.38 -8.99 -40.92
N ASP A 134 7.93 -9.14 -39.68
CA ASP A 134 6.69 -9.84 -39.36
C ASP A 134 5.50 -8.89 -39.32
N THR A 135 4.67 -8.98 -40.35
CA THR A 135 3.44 -8.19 -40.54
C THR A 135 2.22 -9.10 -40.44
N VAL A 136 1.01 -8.54 -40.47
CA VAL A 136 -0.22 -9.34 -40.33
C VAL A 136 -1.15 -9.16 -41.53
N THR A 137 -1.57 -10.30 -42.09
CA THR A 137 -2.36 -10.40 -43.32
C THR A 137 -3.53 -11.36 -43.13
N ILE A 138 -4.47 -11.38 -44.08
CA ILE A 138 -5.63 -12.27 -44.08
C ILE A 138 -5.66 -13.08 -45.38
N HIS A 139 -4.91 -14.18 -45.42
CA HIS A 139 -4.75 -14.97 -46.65
C HIS A 139 -4.83 -16.49 -46.44
N VAL A 140 -4.72 -16.98 -45.21
CA VAL A 140 -4.72 -18.42 -44.88
C VAL A 140 -6.12 -18.99 -44.94
N ASP A 141 -6.31 -20.12 -45.61
CA ASP A 141 -7.62 -20.79 -45.75
C ASP A 141 -7.90 -21.82 -44.64
N ASP A 142 -6.87 -22.53 -44.16
CA ASP A 142 -6.98 -23.51 -43.07
C ASP A 142 -5.91 -23.26 -41.99
N PRO A 143 -6.30 -22.84 -40.76
CA PRO A 143 -5.36 -22.55 -39.70
C PRO A 143 -4.74 -23.80 -39.09
N ASN A 144 -5.30 -25.00 -39.27
CA ASN A 144 -4.77 -26.22 -38.63
C ASN A 144 -3.38 -26.61 -39.15
N ASN A 145 -3.09 -26.30 -40.42
CA ASN A 145 -1.82 -26.58 -41.07
C ASN A 145 -0.91 -25.34 -41.21
N ALA A 146 -1.30 -24.21 -40.63
CA ALA A 146 -0.58 -22.95 -40.73
C ALA A 146 -0.31 -22.36 -39.33
N PRO A 147 0.79 -22.75 -38.65
CA PRO A 147 1.12 -22.27 -37.30
C PRO A 147 1.14 -20.74 -37.18
N TRP A 148 1.53 -20.01 -38.23
CA TRP A 148 1.55 -18.56 -38.29
C TRP A 148 0.15 -17.90 -38.37
N ALA A 149 -0.93 -18.68 -38.54
CA ALA A 149 -2.32 -18.24 -38.42
C ALA A 149 -2.95 -18.60 -37.06
N GLN A 150 -2.16 -19.16 -36.13
CA GLN A 150 -2.62 -19.60 -34.81
C GLN A 150 -2.03 -18.70 -33.72
N TRP A 151 -2.90 -18.16 -32.88
CA TRP A 151 -2.55 -17.19 -31.85
C TRP A 151 -2.72 -17.79 -30.45
N THR A 152 -1.69 -17.68 -29.62
CA THR A 152 -1.85 -17.91 -28.17
C THR A 152 -2.49 -16.66 -27.58
N VAL A 153 -3.68 -16.81 -26.99
CA VAL A 153 -4.38 -15.70 -26.32
C VAL A 153 -3.88 -15.59 -24.90
N SER A 154 -3.31 -14.45 -24.54
CA SER A 154 -3.04 -14.08 -23.16
C SER A 154 -4.03 -13.04 -22.68
N TYR A 155 -4.61 -13.27 -21.51
CA TYR A 155 -5.49 -12.31 -20.86
C TYR A 155 -4.67 -11.27 -20.13
N ILE A 156 -4.91 -10.00 -20.44
CA ILE A 156 -4.31 -8.86 -19.76
C ILE A 156 -5.34 -8.37 -18.75
N PRO A 157 -5.09 -8.47 -17.44
CA PRO A 157 -6.01 -7.92 -16.47
C PRO A 157 -6.09 -6.40 -16.67
N PHE A 158 -7.31 -5.87 -16.68
CA PHE A 158 -7.53 -4.43 -16.66
C PHE A 158 -6.88 -3.81 -15.42
N SER A 159 -6.33 -2.62 -15.60
CA SER A 159 -5.82 -1.79 -14.50
C SER A 159 -6.94 -1.41 -13.51
N TYR A 160 -6.60 -0.83 -12.36
CA TYR A 160 -7.62 -0.46 -11.37
C TYR A 160 -8.57 0.61 -11.91
N LEU A 161 -8.05 1.64 -12.58
CA LEU A 161 -8.87 2.70 -13.15
C LEU A 161 -9.72 2.20 -14.30
N GLU A 162 -9.19 1.33 -15.16
CA GLU A 162 -9.97 0.75 -16.26
C GLU A 162 -11.13 -0.11 -15.78
N ARG A 163 -10.90 -0.96 -14.76
CA ARG A 163 -11.98 -1.72 -14.13
C ARG A 163 -13.00 -0.79 -13.50
N TYR A 164 -12.55 0.24 -12.81
CA TYR A 164 -13.42 1.21 -12.17
C TYR A 164 -14.29 1.98 -13.19
N ASP A 165 -13.69 2.49 -14.26
CA ASP A 165 -14.36 3.35 -15.25
C ASP A 165 -15.36 2.58 -16.11
N ARG A 166 -15.15 1.27 -16.31
CA ARG A 166 -16.10 0.39 -17.01
C ARG A 166 -17.37 0.07 -16.22
N ILE A 167 -17.33 0.23 -14.90
CA ILE A 167 -18.51 0.00 -14.06
C ILE A 167 -19.43 1.22 -14.20
N PRO A 168 -20.73 1.03 -14.49
CA PRO A 168 -21.70 2.13 -14.55
C PRO A 168 -21.74 2.95 -13.25
N ALA A 169 -22.01 4.26 -13.34
CA ALA A 169 -21.93 5.18 -12.22
C ALA A 169 -22.89 4.83 -11.07
N GLU A 170 -24.07 4.30 -11.42
CA GLU A 170 -25.10 3.82 -10.53
C GLU A 170 -24.69 2.59 -9.72
N ASN A 171 -23.73 1.80 -10.21
CA ASN A 171 -23.25 0.61 -9.52
C ASN A 171 -22.11 0.94 -8.54
N VAL A 172 -22.49 1.64 -7.47
CA VAL A 172 -21.58 2.12 -6.43
C VAL A 172 -20.84 0.97 -5.72
N ALA A 173 -21.53 -0.16 -5.48
CA ALA A 173 -20.96 -1.29 -4.74
C ALA A 173 -19.76 -1.88 -5.49
N ASP A 174 -19.89 -2.15 -6.78
CA ASP A 174 -18.82 -2.73 -7.59
C ASP A 174 -17.67 -1.74 -7.79
N LYS A 175 -17.97 -0.45 -8.01
CA LYS A 175 -16.94 0.60 -8.08
C LYS A 175 -16.10 0.64 -6.80
N VAL A 176 -16.75 0.61 -5.64
CA VAL A 176 -16.08 0.59 -4.33
C VAL A 176 -15.31 -0.71 -4.13
N ALA A 177 -15.81 -1.85 -4.61
CA ALA A 177 -15.14 -3.14 -4.51
C ALA A 177 -13.80 -3.17 -5.26
N VAL A 178 -13.73 -2.60 -6.48
CA VAL A 178 -12.46 -2.49 -7.24
C VAL A 178 -11.42 -1.68 -6.47
N VAL A 179 -11.84 -0.53 -5.92
CA VAL A 179 -10.93 0.34 -5.19
C VAL A 179 -10.49 -0.28 -3.87
N ASN A 180 -11.43 -0.88 -3.12
CA ASN A 180 -11.12 -1.62 -1.89
C ASN A 180 -10.16 -2.77 -2.16
N GLN A 181 -10.35 -3.54 -3.24
CA GLN A 181 -9.40 -4.58 -3.60
C GLN A 181 -7.99 -4.01 -3.75
N GLY A 182 -7.82 -2.91 -4.47
CA GLY A 182 -6.52 -2.24 -4.60
C GLY A 182 -5.97 -1.80 -3.24
N VAL A 183 -6.75 -1.02 -2.48
CA VAL A 183 -6.33 -0.47 -1.18
C VAL A 183 -5.90 -1.56 -0.18
N TRP A 184 -6.60 -2.68 -0.12
CA TRP A 184 -6.40 -3.71 0.91
C TRP A 184 -5.49 -4.86 0.48
N THR A 185 -5.31 -5.11 -0.82
CA THR A 185 -4.55 -6.28 -1.32
C THR A 185 -3.32 -5.93 -2.16
N ASP A 186 -3.33 -4.81 -2.88
CA ASP A 186 -2.20 -4.31 -3.67
C ASP A 186 -2.23 -2.78 -3.73
N TRP A 187 -2.00 -2.18 -2.56
CA TRP A 187 -2.01 -0.73 -2.45
C TRP A 187 -0.88 -0.12 -3.29
N THR A 188 0.25 -0.82 -3.44
CA THR A 188 1.39 -0.37 -4.24
C THR A 188 1.04 -0.19 -5.71
N GLY A 189 0.38 -1.19 -6.32
CA GLY A 189 -0.05 -1.14 -7.71
C GLY A 189 -1.11 -0.07 -7.94
N LEU A 190 -2.16 -0.06 -7.11
CA LEU A 190 -3.21 0.97 -7.16
C LEU A 190 -2.62 2.37 -7.09
N PHE A 191 -1.84 2.68 -6.05
CA PHE A 191 -1.32 4.03 -5.87
C PHE A 191 -0.28 4.42 -6.91
N LYS A 192 0.50 3.48 -7.44
CA LYS A 192 1.40 3.75 -8.58
C LYS A 192 0.61 4.21 -9.81
N GLU A 193 -0.50 3.54 -10.10
CA GLU A 193 -1.39 3.92 -11.19
C GLU A 193 -2.08 5.27 -10.94
N LEU A 194 -2.56 5.52 -9.71
CA LEU A 194 -3.18 6.79 -9.34
C LEU A 194 -2.20 7.96 -9.46
N ARG A 195 -0.96 7.84 -8.96
CA ARG A 195 0.06 8.89 -9.10
C ARG A 195 0.31 9.28 -10.56
N ALA A 196 0.31 8.29 -11.46
CA ALA A 196 0.57 8.52 -12.88
C ALA A 196 -0.64 9.15 -13.60
N ASN A 197 -1.86 8.68 -13.30
CA ASN A 197 -3.01 8.91 -14.17
C ASN A 197 -4.17 9.68 -13.51
N ARG A 198 -4.36 9.56 -12.19
CA ARG A 198 -5.49 10.15 -11.45
C ARG A 198 -5.13 10.39 -9.98
N PRO A 199 -4.25 11.36 -9.69
CA PRO A 199 -3.63 11.50 -8.37
C PRO A 199 -4.59 11.92 -7.26
N ILE A 200 -5.65 12.65 -7.61
CA ILE A 200 -6.81 12.92 -6.76
C ILE A 200 -7.98 12.15 -7.36
N PHE A 201 -8.34 11.03 -6.74
CA PHE A 201 -9.34 10.11 -7.26
C PHE A 201 -10.59 10.09 -6.39
N ILE A 202 -11.63 10.77 -6.86
CA ILE A 202 -12.94 10.82 -6.21
C ILE A 202 -13.72 9.54 -6.55
N THR A 203 -14.21 8.86 -5.53
CA THR A 203 -15.17 7.75 -5.64
C THR A 203 -16.49 8.11 -4.97
N PRO A 204 -17.59 7.36 -5.19
CA PRO A 204 -18.86 7.61 -4.51
C PRO A 204 -18.82 7.57 -2.96
N LYS A 205 -17.78 6.98 -2.35
CA LYS A 205 -17.69 6.81 -0.89
C LYS A 205 -16.54 7.58 -0.25
N PHE A 206 -15.44 7.76 -0.96
CA PHE A 206 -14.25 8.42 -0.46
C PHE A 206 -13.36 8.93 -1.59
N THR A 207 -12.45 9.85 -1.26
CA THR A 207 -11.43 10.38 -2.18
C THR A 207 -10.06 9.82 -1.80
N LEU A 208 -9.28 9.37 -2.78
CA LEU A 208 -7.87 8.98 -2.59
C LEU A 208 -6.96 10.11 -3.08
N VAL A 209 -5.93 10.42 -2.29
CA VAL A 209 -4.92 11.43 -2.65
C VAL A 209 -3.55 10.78 -2.65
N SER A 210 -2.82 10.93 -3.76
CA SER A 210 -1.70 10.02 -4.09
C SER A 210 -0.33 10.68 -4.17
N LEU A 211 -0.28 11.97 -4.50
CA LEU A 211 0.98 12.71 -4.67
C LEU A 211 1.42 13.37 -3.36
N PHE A 212 2.72 13.48 -3.18
CA PHE A 212 3.35 13.98 -1.96
C PHE A 212 2.86 15.38 -1.54
N PRO A 213 2.90 16.42 -2.40
CA PRO A 213 2.43 17.75 -2.01
C PRO A 213 0.94 17.78 -1.66
N ASP A 214 0.12 17.04 -2.39
CA ASP A 214 -1.34 17.02 -2.18
C ASP A 214 -1.69 16.28 -0.88
N VAL A 215 -0.96 15.22 -0.54
CA VAL A 215 -1.06 14.53 0.76
C VAL A 215 -0.64 15.45 1.90
N GLN A 216 0.45 16.22 1.75
CA GLN A 216 0.85 17.22 2.76
C GLN A 216 -0.22 18.30 2.94
N GLU A 217 -0.79 18.80 1.84
CA GLU A 217 -1.86 19.80 1.87
C GLU A 217 -3.05 19.29 2.69
N VAL A 218 -3.54 18.07 2.39
CA VAL A 218 -4.64 17.44 3.15
C VAL A 218 -4.28 17.27 4.63
N LEU A 219 -3.07 16.83 4.96
CA LEU A 219 -2.67 16.57 6.34
C LEU A 219 -2.35 17.84 7.14
N SER A 220 -2.12 18.97 6.47
CA SER A 220 -1.77 20.26 7.09
C SER A 220 -2.98 21.16 7.36
N ARG A 221 -4.11 20.92 6.68
CA ARG A 221 -5.32 21.75 6.74
C ARG A 221 -6.37 21.18 7.68
N SER A 222 -6.06 21.16 8.96
CA SER A 222 -6.94 20.60 10.00
C SER A 222 -8.24 21.38 10.21
N GLU A 223 -8.41 22.55 9.60
CA GLU A 223 -9.65 23.34 9.55
C GLU A 223 -10.65 22.86 8.49
N VAL A 224 -10.17 22.14 7.45
CA VAL A 224 -10.99 21.59 6.37
C VAL A 224 -11.03 20.08 6.44
N PHE A 225 -9.86 19.45 6.59
CA PHE A 225 -9.68 18.00 6.64
C PHE A 225 -9.47 17.58 8.09
N THR A 226 -10.57 17.27 8.77
CA THR A 226 -10.58 17.00 10.21
C THR A 226 -10.39 15.52 10.53
N VAL A 227 -10.04 15.23 11.78
CA VAL A 227 -10.00 13.88 12.37
C VAL A 227 -11.30 13.55 13.12
N ARG A 228 -12.40 14.26 12.85
CA ARG A 228 -13.67 14.12 13.60
C ARG A 228 -14.18 12.69 13.70
N THR A 229 -13.88 11.86 12.70
CA THR A 229 -14.35 10.46 12.59
C THR A 229 -13.77 9.56 13.68
N PHE A 230 -12.69 9.97 14.34
CA PHE A 230 -12.07 9.19 15.41
C PHE A 230 -12.72 9.42 16.78
N ALA A 231 -13.32 10.60 17.02
CA ALA A 231 -13.88 10.97 18.32
C ALA A 231 -14.94 9.98 18.85
N PRO A 232 -15.93 9.52 18.05
CA PRO A 232 -16.95 8.59 18.57
C PRO A 232 -16.39 7.26 19.08
N LYS A 233 -15.24 6.82 18.57
CA LYS A 233 -14.57 5.58 18.98
C LYS A 233 -13.56 5.79 20.10
N MET A 234 -12.92 6.95 20.12
CA MET A 234 -11.83 7.27 21.03
C MET A 234 -12.31 7.88 22.36
N ASP A 235 -13.32 8.74 22.32
CA ASP A 235 -13.79 9.47 23.50
C ASP A 235 -14.35 8.53 24.59
N PRO A 236 -15.08 7.43 24.28
CA PRO A 236 -15.52 6.49 25.32
C PRO A 236 -14.36 5.77 26.04
N VAL A 237 -13.19 5.68 25.42
CA VAL A 237 -12.01 5.00 25.98
C VAL A 237 -11.10 5.99 26.70
N PHE A 238 -10.71 7.06 26.01
CA PHE A 238 -9.73 8.04 26.48
C PHE A 238 -10.39 9.24 27.18
N GLY A 239 -11.63 9.58 26.86
CA GLY A 239 -12.13 10.96 26.93
C GLY A 239 -11.60 11.80 25.76
N PRO A 240 -11.94 13.10 25.70
CA PRO A 240 -11.42 13.99 24.67
C PRO A 240 -9.88 13.99 24.62
N CYS A 241 -9.28 13.77 23.45
CA CYS A 241 -7.84 13.55 23.31
C CYS A 241 -7.22 14.22 22.07
N MET A 242 -5.88 14.30 22.06
CA MET A 242 -5.13 14.98 21.01
C MET A 242 -5.24 14.35 19.62
N LEU A 243 -5.58 13.06 19.54
CA LEU A 243 -5.67 12.31 18.28
C LEU A 243 -7.02 12.47 17.59
N ALA A 244 -8.05 12.88 18.34
CA ALA A 244 -9.43 12.96 17.87
C ALA A 244 -9.96 14.41 17.86
N ARG A 245 -9.07 15.40 17.95
CA ARG A 245 -9.41 16.83 17.95
C ARG A 245 -8.43 17.61 17.09
N ASP A 246 -8.96 18.54 16.32
CA ASP A 246 -8.20 19.47 15.48
C ASP A 246 -8.13 20.84 16.14
N ASN A 247 -7.04 21.59 15.91
CA ASN A 247 -6.91 23.01 16.25
C ASN A 247 -7.39 23.37 17.67
N SER A 248 -7.09 22.52 18.66
CA SER A 248 -7.57 22.64 20.04
C SER A 248 -6.42 22.53 21.04
N GLU A 249 -6.69 22.89 22.30
CA GLU A 249 -5.72 22.71 23.40
C GLU A 249 -5.28 21.25 23.56
N TYR A 250 -6.16 20.28 23.28
CA TYR A 250 -5.78 18.86 23.27
C TYR A 250 -4.68 18.59 22.23
N ASN A 251 -4.83 19.12 21.02
CA ASN A 251 -3.89 18.87 19.93
C ASN A 251 -2.51 19.53 20.15
N TRP A 252 -2.49 20.74 20.70
CA TRP A 252 -1.26 21.52 20.88
C TRP A 252 -0.66 21.42 22.29
N ARG A 253 -1.41 21.83 23.32
CA ARG A 253 -0.94 21.87 24.72
C ARG A 253 -0.76 20.46 25.26
N ASP A 254 -1.80 19.64 25.22
CA ASP A 254 -1.76 18.34 25.89
C ASP A 254 -0.73 17.40 25.23
N LYS A 255 -0.60 17.46 23.91
CA LYS A 255 0.48 16.80 23.16
C LYS A 255 1.88 17.27 23.53
N SER A 256 2.06 18.57 23.77
CA SER A 256 3.34 19.12 24.22
C SER A 256 3.68 18.64 25.63
N VAL A 257 2.72 18.66 26.56
CA VAL A 257 2.90 18.12 27.91
C VAL A 257 3.27 16.63 27.85
N LEU A 258 2.56 15.84 27.04
CA LEU A 258 2.89 14.42 26.81
C LEU A 258 4.33 14.24 26.32
N ARG A 259 4.76 15.02 25.33
CA ARG A 259 6.14 14.96 24.79
C ARG A 259 7.18 15.37 25.83
N THR A 260 6.89 16.33 26.71
CA THR A 260 7.76 16.69 27.83
C THR A 260 7.95 15.52 28.81
N MET A 261 6.93 14.66 28.97
CA MET A 261 7.06 13.45 29.79
C MET A 261 7.82 12.32 29.06
N LEU A 262 7.92 12.37 27.73
CA LEU A 262 8.71 11.46 26.89
C LEU A 262 10.06 12.09 26.53
N GLN A 263 10.89 12.33 27.56
CA GLN A 263 12.15 13.07 27.44
C GLN A 263 13.11 12.48 26.40
N LEU A 264 13.75 13.33 25.60
CA LEU A 264 14.71 12.91 24.57
C LEU A 264 15.99 12.33 25.19
N GLU A 265 16.33 12.76 26.39
CA GLU A 265 17.47 12.29 27.17
C GLU A 265 17.29 10.81 27.59
N ASP A 266 16.06 10.30 27.60
CA ASP A 266 15.77 8.89 27.88
C ASP A 266 16.11 7.96 26.72
N LEU A 267 16.28 8.46 25.48
CA LEU A 267 16.39 7.62 24.29
C LEU A 267 17.51 6.56 24.37
N PRO A 268 18.72 6.85 24.87
CA PRO A 268 19.75 5.81 25.06
C PRO A 268 19.32 4.72 26.05
N ARG A 269 18.64 5.11 27.14
CA ARG A 269 18.13 4.17 28.15
C ARG A 269 16.99 3.32 27.61
N VAL A 270 16.06 3.93 26.89
CA VAL A 270 14.93 3.25 26.24
C VAL A 270 15.42 2.25 25.19
N ARG A 271 16.40 2.65 24.36
CA ARG A 271 17.05 1.73 23.41
C ARG A 271 17.65 0.54 24.14
N LYS A 272 18.47 0.78 25.18
CA LYS A 272 19.07 -0.29 25.97
C LYS A 272 18.02 -1.25 26.54
N MET A 273 16.95 -0.72 27.15
CA MET A 273 15.84 -1.53 27.68
C MET A 273 15.19 -2.39 26.59
N ALA A 274 14.87 -1.80 25.43
CA ALA A 274 14.29 -2.54 24.30
C ALA A 274 15.20 -3.68 23.83
N GLY A 275 16.51 -3.43 23.74
CA GLY A 275 17.51 -4.44 23.38
C GLY A 275 17.60 -5.58 24.39
N GLU A 276 17.61 -5.28 25.70
CA GLU A 276 17.65 -6.27 26.77
C GLU A 276 16.38 -7.15 26.79
N ILE A 277 15.21 -6.54 26.63
CA ILE A 277 13.93 -7.27 26.56
C ILE A 277 13.88 -8.16 25.31
N ALA A 278 14.26 -7.63 24.15
CA ALA A 278 14.28 -8.37 22.89
C ALA A 278 15.25 -9.56 22.96
N LYS A 279 16.46 -9.34 23.50
CA LYS A 279 17.44 -10.41 23.72
C LYS A 279 16.89 -11.49 24.65
N SER A 280 16.26 -11.11 25.77
CA SER A 280 15.64 -12.07 26.69
C SER A 280 14.55 -12.91 26.02
N ALA A 281 13.73 -12.31 25.16
CA ALA A 281 12.70 -13.02 24.38
C ALA A 281 13.33 -14.00 23.37
N LEU A 282 14.35 -13.56 22.64
CA LEU A 282 15.08 -14.38 21.67
C LEU A 282 15.82 -15.54 22.34
N ASP A 283 16.45 -15.31 23.49
CA ASP A 283 17.20 -16.34 24.22
C ASP A 283 16.28 -17.47 24.69
N LYS A 284 15.05 -17.14 25.13
CA LYS A 284 14.01 -18.13 25.48
C LYS A 284 13.54 -18.95 24.28
N ALA A 285 13.57 -18.39 23.07
CA ALA A 285 13.18 -19.10 21.85
C ALA A 285 14.28 -20.05 21.32
N THR A 286 15.54 -19.90 21.75
CA THR A 286 16.71 -20.65 21.26
C THR A 286 16.50 -22.18 21.12
N PRO A 287 15.81 -22.87 22.05
CA PRO A 287 15.61 -24.33 21.94
C PRO A 287 14.91 -24.79 20.66
N THR A 288 14.03 -23.97 20.07
CA THR A 288 13.19 -24.34 18.92
C THR A 288 13.78 -23.93 17.57
N SER A 289 14.84 -23.09 17.54
CA SER A 289 15.41 -22.49 16.31
C SER A 289 14.38 -21.74 15.44
N LYS A 290 13.24 -21.37 16.04
CA LYS A 290 12.14 -20.65 15.42
C LYS A 290 11.64 -19.57 16.37
N ILE A 291 11.14 -18.46 15.84
CA ILE A 291 10.47 -17.43 16.64
C ILE A 291 9.24 -16.92 15.91
N GLU A 292 8.11 -16.83 16.62
CA GLU A 292 6.95 -16.08 16.16
C GLU A 292 7.24 -14.60 16.43
N VAL A 293 7.52 -13.85 15.37
CA VAL A 293 8.04 -12.49 15.43
C VAL A 293 7.02 -11.53 16.02
N LEU A 294 5.74 -11.66 15.69
CA LEU A 294 4.75 -10.64 16.03
C LEU A 294 4.41 -10.63 17.53
N GLN A 295 4.02 -11.77 18.07
CA GLN A 295 3.57 -11.98 19.44
C GLN A 295 4.75 -12.16 20.40
N ASP A 296 5.73 -13.01 20.07
CA ASP A 296 6.77 -13.38 21.04
C ASP A 296 7.90 -12.35 21.11
N LEU A 297 7.99 -11.43 20.13
CA LEU A 297 9.01 -10.38 20.10
C LEU A 297 8.43 -8.98 19.90
N ALA A 298 7.80 -8.73 18.75
CA ALA A 298 7.51 -7.39 18.26
C ALA A 298 6.44 -6.66 19.11
N LYS A 299 5.43 -7.38 19.62
CA LYS A 299 4.47 -6.85 20.59
C LYS A 299 4.89 -7.10 22.04
N PHE A 300 5.66 -8.15 22.31
CA PHE A 300 6.16 -8.44 23.64
C PHE A 300 7.06 -7.32 24.19
N VAL A 301 7.99 -6.82 23.37
CA VAL A 301 8.90 -5.74 23.77
C VAL A 301 8.17 -4.47 24.19
N PRO A 302 7.27 -3.86 23.37
CA PRO A 302 6.56 -2.66 23.78
C PRO A 302 5.66 -2.89 25.00
N ILE A 303 5.05 -4.07 25.18
CA ILE A 303 4.30 -4.38 26.41
C ILE A 303 5.19 -4.33 27.65
N ARG A 304 6.41 -4.86 27.58
CA ARG A 304 7.35 -4.79 28.71
C ARG A 304 7.86 -3.38 28.95
N LEU A 305 8.11 -2.60 27.88
CA LEU A 305 8.43 -1.18 28.00
C LEU A 305 7.31 -0.36 28.67
N CYS A 306 6.03 -0.77 28.54
CA CYS A 306 4.95 -0.16 29.31
C CYS A 306 5.21 -0.26 30.82
N GLY A 307 5.70 -1.40 31.30
CA GLY A 307 6.10 -1.56 32.70
C GLY A 307 7.32 -0.72 33.06
N ASP A 308 8.42 -0.95 32.34
CA ASP A 308 9.75 -0.50 32.78
C ASP A 308 10.01 0.98 32.49
N TYR A 309 9.44 1.52 31.41
CA TYR A 309 9.64 2.92 31.01
C TYR A 309 8.41 3.79 31.25
N PHE A 310 7.22 3.29 30.88
CA PHE A 310 6.00 4.07 31.12
C PHE A 310 5.53 4.00 32.57
N GLY A 311 5.95 3.00 33.34
CA GLY A 311 5.55 2.85 34.75
C GLY A 311 4.20 2.16 34.93
N PHE A 312 3.75 1.42 33.92
CA PHE A 312 2.47 0.72 33.84
C PHE A 312 2.69 -0.76 33.45
N PRO A 313 2.92 -1.65 34.43
CA PRO A 313 3.19 -3.07 34.14
C PRO A 313 1.95 -3.84 33.67
N GLY A 314 0.75 -3.30 33.90
CA GLY A 314 -0.52 -3.99 33.68
C GLY A 314 -0.77 -5.11 34.71
N PRO A 315 -1.96 -5.73 34.69
CA PRO A 315 -2.27 -6.85 35.58
C PRO A 315 -1.57 -8.14 35.15
N ASP A 316 -1.59 -8.43 33.85
CA ASP A 316 -0.94 -9.58 33.23
C ASP A 316 -0.79 -9.36 31.70
N LEU A 317 0.05 -10.17 31.05
CA LEU A 317 0.31 -10.04 29.61
C LEU A 317 -0.94 -10.24 28.74
N ALA A 318 -1.78 -11.23 29.04
CA ALA A 318 -2.93 -11.57 28.21
C ALA A 318 -3.96 -10.43 28.24
N THR A 319 -4.16 -9.82 29.40
CA THR A 319 -5.00 -8.64 29.57
C THR A 319 -4.44 -7.43 28.81
N MET A 320 -3.14 -7.17 28.89
CA MET A 320 -2.48 -6.10 28.13
C MET A 320 -2.66 -6.26 26.62
N TYR A 321 -2.48 -7.49 26.10
CA TYR A 321 -2.74 -7.81 24.70
C TYR A 321 -4.18 -7.56 24.31
N ARG A 322 -5.14 -8.02 25.12
CA ARG A 322 -6.57 -7.83 24.85
C ARG A 322 -6.94 -6.36 24.82
N TRP A 323 -6.50 -5.56 25.78
CA TRP A 323 -6.78 -4.13 25.83
C TRP A 323 -6.27 -3.40 24.60
N SER A 324 -5.01 -3.64 24.23
CA SER A 324 -4.41 -3.00 23.07
C SER A 324 -5.08 -3.44 21.77
N LYS A 325 -5.36 -4.74 21.62
CA LYS A 325 -6.03 -5.26 20.42
C LYS A 325 -7.45 -4.69 20.26
N ALA A 326 -8.27 -4.73 21.32
CA ALA A 326 -9.66 -4.29 21.25
C ALA A 326 -9.78 -2.81 20.87
N THR A 327 -8.95 -1.95 21.48
CA THR A 327 -8.93 -0.52 21.18
C THR A 327 -8.41 -0.24 19.77
N GLN A 328 -7.34 -0.90 19.33
CA GLN A 328 -6.80 -0.74 17.98
C GLN A 328 -7.78 -1.22 16.89
N ASP A 329 -8.46 -2.35 17.14
CA ASP A 329 -9.47 -2.90 16.23
C ASP A 329 -10.63 -1.90 16.02
N ASP A 330 -11.16 -1.32 17.10
CA ASP A 330 -12.26 -0.36 16.95
C ASP A 330 -11.80 0.94 16.27
N MET A 331 -10.77 1.57 16.82
CA MET A 331 -10.35 2.92 16.42
C MET A 331 -9.89 3.01 14.96
N PHE A 332 -9.25 1.96 14.44
CA PHE A 332 -8.59 2.01 13.13
C PHE A 332 -9.05 0.94 12.14
N ARG A 333 -9.73 -0.13 12.60
CA ARG A 333 -10.08 -1.28 11.76
C ARG A 333 -11.60 -1.50 11.63
N ASN A 334 -12.41 -0.96 12.54
CA ASN A 334 -13.86 -1.11 12.55
C ASN A 334 -14.56 -0.15 11.56
N LEU A 335 -14.27 -0.27 10.27
CA LEU A 335 -14.77 0.66 9.24
C LEU A 335 -16.30 0.58 9.03
N THR A 336 -16.90 -0.56 9.39
CA THR A 336 -18.35 -0.78 9.31
C THR A 336 -19.09 -0.37 10.59
N ASN A 337 -18.37 0.12 11.62
CA ASN A 337 -18.92 0.47 12.94
C ASN A 337 -19.73 -0.68 13.56
N ASP A 338 -19.19 -1.89 13.56
CA ASP A 338 -19.74 -3.03 14.28
C ASP A 338 -19.82 -2.69 15.78
N PRO A 339 -21.03 -2.71 16.39
CA PRO A 339 -21.22 -2.34 17.78
C PRO A 339 -20.51 -3.29 18.76
N LYS A 340 -20.30 -4.57 18.40
CA LYS A 340 -19.61 -5.53 19.27
C LYS A 340 -18.12 -5.23 19.40
N ILE A 341 -17.50 -4.81 18.28
CA ILE A 341 -16.09 -4.39 18.29
C ILE A 341 -15.95 -3.11 19.14
N HIS A 342 -16.91 -2.18 19.00
CA HIS A 342 -16.94 -0.96 19.80
C HIS A 342 -17.11 -1.26 21.30
N GLU A 343 -18.07 -2.09 21.68
CA GLU A 343 -18.31 -2.48 23.07
C GLU A 343 -17.07 -3.11 23.72
N ALA A 344 -16.37 -4.01 23.02
CA ALA A 344 -15.13 -4.61 23.51
C ALA A 344 -14.02 -3.57 23.74
N SER A 345 -13.93 -2.55 22.87
CA SER A 345 -13.00 -1.42 23.01
C SER A 345 -13.33 -0.55 24.24
N VAL A 346 -14.61 -0.21 24.43
CA VAL A 346 -15.07 0.56 25.60
C VAL A 346 -14.81 -0.20 26.89
N GLN A 347 -15.09 -1.50 26.92
CA GLN A 347 -14.84 -2.35 28.08
C GLN A 347 -13.35 -2.39 28.44
N ALA A 348 -12.46 -2.54 27.44
CA ALA A 348 -11.02 -2.43 27.65
C ALA A 348 -10.61 -1.06 28.22
N GLY A 349 -11.21 0.03 27.73
CA GLY A 349 -11.01 1.39 28.24
C GLY A 349 -11.37 1.53 29.72
N ASN A 350 -12.53 1.01 30.12
CA ASN A 350 -13.01 1.05 31.50
C ASN A 350 -12.06 0.28 32.45
N GLU A 351 -11.63 -0.90 32.04
CA GLU A 351 -10.70 -1.73 32.83
C GLU A 351 -9.33 -1.07 32.97
N MET A 352 -8.78 -0.49 31.89
CA MET A 352 -7.53 0.27 31.95
C MET A 352 -7.64 1.47 32.89
N ARG A 353 -8.75 2.22 32.82
CA ARG A 353 -9.00 3.37 33.68
C ARG A 353 -9.08 2.97 35.15
N ALA A 354 -9.78 1.88 35.46
CA ALA A 354 -9.88 1.36 36.82
C ALA A 354 -8.49 1.00 37.38
N TYR A 355 -7.69 0.24 36.62
CA TYR A 355 -6.33 -0.12 37.03
C TYR A 355 -5.44 1.12 37.21
N LEU A 356 -5.43 2.04 36.24
CA LEU A 356 -4.57 3.23 36.27
C LEU A 356 -4.95 4.19 37.41
N THR A 357 -6.22 4.25 37.79
CA THR A 357 -6.67 5.02 38.95
C THR A 357 -6.03 4.52 40.23
N GLU A 358 -6.05 3.20 40.46
CA GLU A 358 -5.43 2.62 41.65
C GLU A 358 -3.90 2.74 41.62
N LEU A 359 -3.29 2.56 40.44
CA LEU A 359 -1.84 2.73 40.29
C LEU A 359 -1.40 4.19 40.52
N LEU A 360 -2.19 5.19 40.08
CA LEU A 360 -1.90 6.60 40.32
C LEU A 360 -1.85 6.93 41.82
N LYS A 361 -2.77 6.36 42.63
CA LYS A 361 -2.75 6.52 44.09
C LYS A 361 -1.44 5.99 44.68
N GLN A 362 -0.99 4.82 44.23
CA GLN A 362 0.28 4.23 44.66
C GLN A 362 1.48 5.09 44.26
N LYS A 363 1.51 5.57 43.00
CA LYS A 363 2.59 6.44 42.49
C LYS A 363 2.69 7.77 43.26
N LYS A 364 1.56 8.35 43.68
CA LYS A 364 1.55 9.57 44.51
C LYS A 364 2.00 9.34 45.95
N ALA A 365 1.74 8.15 46.50
CA ALA A 365 2.13 7.79 47.86
C ALA A 365 3.61 7.37 47.97
N GLN A 366 4.23 6.93 46.87
CA GLN A 366 5.64 6.55 46.84
C GLN A 366 6.54 7.78 46.92
N SER A 367 7.55 7.73 47.81
CA SER A 367 8.64 8.71 47.79
C SER A 367 9.42 8.54 46.49
N VAL A 368 9.63 9.64 45.74
CA VAL A 368 10.40 9.61 44.50
C VAL A 368 11.84 9.22 44.84
N ASN A 369 12.28 8.05 44.36
CA ASN A 369 13.67 7.67 44.48
C ASN A 369 14.52 8.58 43.58
N THR A 370 15.26 9.52 44.18
CA THR A 370 16.11 10.48 43.46
C THR A 370 17.36 9.84 42.84
N ASN A 371 17.65 8.56 43.15
CA ASN A 371 18.83 7.86 42.64
C ASN A 371 18.59 7.12 41.31
N ALA A 372 17.37 7.14 40.76
CA ALA A 372 17.06 6.55 39.45
C ALA A 372 16.13 7.47 38.63
N PRO A 373 16.25 7.52 37.29
CA PRO A 373 15.31 8.26 36.46
C PRO A 373 13.87 7.76 36.64
N ALA A 374 12.94 8.67 36.88
CA ALA A 374 11.54 8.34 37.06
C ALA A 374 10.91 7.79 35.76
N ASP A 375 9.99 6.84 35.89
CA ASP A 375 9.13 6.41 34.79
C ASP A 375 8.13 7.51 34.38
N VAL A 376 7.52 7.37 33.20
CA VAL A 376 6.60 8.39 32.66
C VAL A 376 5.39 8.65 33.57
N PHE A 377 4.79 7.61 34.15
CA PHE A 377 3.62 7.77 35.02
C PHE A 377 3.98 8.52 36.31
N THR A 378 5.13 8.20 36.90
CA THR A 378 5.68 8.90 38.07
C THR A 378 5.95 10.36 37.73
N ARG A 379 6.50 10.66 36.55
CA ARG A 379 6.69 12.04 36.08
C ARG A 379 5.37 12.79 35.97
N PHE A 380 4.34 12.18 35.37
CA PHE A 380 3.00 12.78 35.34
C PHE A 380 2.41 13.03 36.73
N ALA A 381 2.61 12.10 37.66
CA ALA A 381 2.06 12.19 39.02
C ALA A 381 2.75 13.25 39.88
N THR A 382 4.02 13.58 39.60
CA THR A 382 4.86 14.38 40.50
C THR A 382 5.27 15.73 39.92
N THR A 383 5.34 15.87 38.59
CA THR A 383 5.68 17.13 37.93
C THR A 383 4.59 18.16 38.15
N LYS A 384 4.96 19.37 38.59
CA LYS A 384 4.04 20.49 38.77
C LYS A 384 4.21 21.48 37.64
N PHE A 385 3.18 21.64 36.84
CA PHE A 385 3.05 22.74 35.88
C PHE A 385 2.25 23.88 36.50
N ALA A 386 2.25 25.05 35.86
CA ALA A 386 1.30 26.10 36.16
C ALA A 386 -0.15 25.57 36.04
N SER A 387 -1.07 26.12 36.85
CA SER A 387 -2.41 25.56 37.03
C SER A 387 -3.25 25.47 35.74
N ASP A 388 -2.98 26.32 34.77
CA ASP A 388 -3.60 26.39 33.44
C ASP A 388 -3.09 25.32 32.45
N ILE A 389 -1.94 24.71 32.75
CA ILE A 389 -1.30 23.68 31.92
C ILE A 389 -1.30 22.31 32.62
N SER A 390 -1.34 22.29 33.95
CA SER A 390 -1.29 21.05 34.73
C SER A 390 -2.45 20.12 34.40
N PHE A 391 -2.13 18.82 34.35
CA PHE A 391 -3.14 17.78 34.20
C PHE A 391 -3.73 17.42 35.56
N ASP A 392 -5.06 17.31 35.60
CA ASP A 392 -5.75 16.63 36.70
C ASP A 392 -5.54 15.11 36.60
N GLU A 393 -6.04 14.38 37.61
CA GLU A 393 -5.89 12.92 37.66
C GLU A 393 -6.53 12.22 36.45
N ASN A 394 -7.69 12.69 36.01
CA ASN A 394 -8.39 12.11 34.86
C ASN A 394 -7.58 12.30 33.57
N LYS A 395 -7.04 13.51 33.34
CA LYS A 395 -6.16 13.78 32.21
C LYS A 395 -4.89 12.95 32.27
N ILE A 396 -4.26 12.80 33.43
CA ILE A 396 -3.09 11.92 33.59
C ILE A 396 -3.46 10.48 33.17
N ILE A 397 -4.53 9.93 33.72
CA ILE A 397 -4.98 8.56 33.42
C ILE A 397 -5.26 8.41 31.92
N SER A 398 -5.98 9.36 31.33
CA SER A 398 -6.30 9.36 29.89
C SER A 398 -5.04 9.35 29.02
N HIS A 399 -4.01 10.12 29.36
CA HIS A 399 -2.74 10.14 28.64
C HIS A 399 -1.95 8.84 28.79
N MET A 400 -2.00 8.20 29.97
CA MET A 400 -1.42 6.88 30.16
C MET A 400 -2.12 5.79 29.34
N ILE A 401 -3.44 5.86 29.19
CA ILE A 401 -4.18 4.96 28.29
C ILE A 401 -3.76 5.19 26.83
N ILE A 402 -3.64 6.45 26.40
CA ILE A 402 -3.19 6.79 25.03
C ILE A 402 -1.79 6.25 24.74
N LEU A 403 -0.85 6.35 25.70
CA LEU A 403 0.50 5.80 25.57
C LEU A 403 0.48 4.27 25.40
N LEU A 404 -0.38 3.57 26.14
CA LEU A 404 -0.53 2.14 25.98
C LEU A 404 -1.05 1.78 24.58
N VAL A 405 -2.18 2.38 24.19
CA VAL A 405 -2.84 2.02 22.92
C VAL A 405 -1.92 2.35 21.75
N GLY A 406 -1.20 3.46 21.80
CA GLY A 406 -0.28 3.89 20.74
C GLY A 406 1.04 3.11 20.66
N SER A 407 1.44 2.35 21.70
CA SER A 407 2.78 1.76 21.77
C SER A 407 2.87 0.30 21.36
N ILE A 408 1.82 -0.50 21.52
CA ILE A 408 1.91 -1.96 21.37
C ILE A 408 1.64 -2.41 19.93
N GLU A 409 0.41 -2.25 19.44
CA GLU A 409 0.00 -2.77 18.12
C GLU A 409 0.77 -2.11 16.98
N GLY A 410 0.92 -0.78 17.03
CA GLY A 410 1.64 -0.01 16.01
C GLY A 410 3.11 -0.39 15.89
N THR A 411 3.83 -0.35 17.00
CA THR A 411 5.26 -0.71 17.05
C THR A 411 5.48 -2.17 16.64
N GLY A 412 4.63 -3.10 17.12
CA GLY A 412 4.74 -4.51 16.77
C GLY A 412 4.55 -4.78 15.27
N GLN A 413 3.59 -4.09 14.65
CA GLN A 413 3.41 -4.16 13.19
C GLN A 413 4.63 -3.62 12.45
N VAL A 414 5.14 -2.45 12.83
CA VAL A 414 6.31 -1.85 12.17
C VAL A 414 7.54 -2.75 12.29
N ILE A 415 7.86 -3.27 13.48
CA ILE A 415 8.99 -4.20 13.67
C ILE A 415 8.85 -5.42 12.75
N THR A 416 7.67 -6.04 12.72
CA THR A 416 7.38 -7.23 11.91
C THR A 416 7.58 -6.95 10.41
N GLN A 417 7.06 -5.81 9.93
CA GLN A 417 7.18 -5.40 8.53
C GLN A 417 8.62 -5.05 8.16
N ALA A 418 9.39 -4.40 9.04
CA ALA A 418 10.80 -4.11 8.80
C ALA A 418 11.62 -5.40 8.62
N ILE A 419 11.44 -6.38 9.51
CA ILE A 419 12.12 -7.68 9.43
C ILE A 419 11.78 -8.36 8.10
N GLU A 420 10.50 -8.40 7.74
CA GLU A 420 10.07 -8.98 6.46
C GLU A 420 10.73 -8.27 5.26
N GLN A 421 10.69 -6.93 5.22
CA GLN A 421 11.20 -6.16 4.09
C GLN A 421 12.73 -6.28 3.95
N LEU A 422 13.46 -6.38 5.05
CA LEU A 422 14.90 -6.59 5.01
C LEU A 422 15.22 -8.02 4.55
N LEU A 423 14.57 -9.05 5.10
CA LEU A 423 14.79 -10.45 4.66
C LEU A 423 14.41 -10.67 3.19
N LYS A 424 13.43 -9.95 2.65
CA LYS A 424 13.09 -9.96 1.21
C LYS A 424 14.19 -9.38 0.31
N ARG A 425 15.20 -8.69 0.86
CA ARG A 425 16.27 -8.00 0.13
C ARG A 425 17.63 -8.46 0.61
N PRO A 426 18.14 -9.62 0.17
CA PRO A 426 19.37 -10.23 0.69
C PRO A 426 20.58 -9.29 0.70
N GLU A 427 20.81 -8.53 -0.36
CA GLU A 427 21.93 -7.57 -0.43
C GLU A 427 21.81 -6.43 0.58
N VAL A 428 20.60 -5.91 0.77
CA VAL A 428 20.30 -4.86 1.76
C VAL A 428 20.45 -5.44 3.17
N PHE A 429 19.93 -6.64 3.40
CA PHE A 429 20.04 -7.35 4.67
C PHE A 429 21.50 -7.56 5.09
N GLN A 430 22.38 -7.99 4.17
CA GLN A 430 23.80 -8.19 4.51
C GLN A 430 24.49 -6.88 4.94
N LYS A 431 24.18 -5.76 4.27
CA LYS A 431 24.71 -4.44 4.66
C LYS A 431 24.16 -3.95 6.00
N ALA A 432 22.85 -4.14 6.25
CA ALA A 432 22.24 -3.85 7.54
C ALA A 432 22.86 -4.71 8.65
N LEU A 433 23.07 -6.00 8.42
CA LEU A 433 23.71 -6.90 9.37
C LEU A 433 25.15 -6.49 9.68
N ALA A 434 25.90 -6.02 8.69
CA ALA A 434 27.25 -5.49 8.90
C ALA A 434 27.23 -4.25 9.83
N ALA A 435 26.32 -3.30 9.60
CA ALA A 435 26.13 -2.15 10.48
C ALA A 435 25.72 -2.56 11.91
N ALA A 436 24.81 -3.53 12.04
CA ALA A 436 24.38 -4.07 13.34
C ALA A 436 25.56 -4.69 14.11
N LYS A 437 26.39 -5.52 13.45
CA LYS A 437 27.58 -6.15 14.04
C LYS A 437 28.65 -5.13 14.45
N ALA A 438 28.76 -4.03 13.72
CA ALA A 438 29.65 -2.92 14.03
C ALA A 438 29.12 -1.99 15.14
N ASN A 439 27.90 -2.22 15.66
CA ASN A 439 27.20 -1.30 16.55
C ASN A 439 27.05 0.13 15.97
N ASP A 440 26.95 0.24 14.64
CA ASP A 440 26.63 1.51 13.97
C ASP A 440 25.11 1.68 13.90
N ASP A 441 24.52 2.11 15.02
CA ASP A 441 23.08 2.32 15.15
C ASP A 441 22.59 3.41 14.17
N THR A 442 23.42 4.41 13.88
CA THR A 442 23.05 5.51 12.96
C THR A 442 22.81 4.98 11.55
N THR A 443 23.66 4.09 11.06
CA THR A 443 23.49 3.45 9.76
C THR A 443 22.42 2.38 9.80
N PHE A 444 22.38 1.55 10.85
CA PHE A 444 21.39 0.49 10.98
C PHE A 444 19.95 1.02 10.99
N ASP A 445 19.68 2.07 11.76
CA ASP A 445 18.36 2.69 11.86
C ASP A 445 17.85 3.15 10.48
N LYS A 446 18.73 3.67 9.62
CA LYS A 446 18.34 4.08 8.25
C LYS A 446 17.86 2.91 7.40
N TYR A 447 18.47 1.72 7.54
CA TYR A 447 17.98 0.52 6.86
C TYR A 447 16.58 0.13 7.35
N VAL A 448 16.34 0.21 8.66
CA VAL A 448 15.04 -0.10 9.24
C VAL A 448 13.99 0.88 8.74
N TRP A 449 14.22 2.19 8.82
CA TRP A 449 13.24 3.19 8.38
C TRP A 449 12.98 3.15 6.87
N GLU A 450 14.02 2.99 6.04
CA GLU A 450 13.82 2.83 4.59
C GLU A 450 13.04 1.54 4.25
N SER A 451 13.18 0.47 5.05
CA SER A 451 12.41 -0.76 4.85
C SER A 451 10.91 -0.56 5.05
N ILE A 452 10.52 0.28 6.01
CA ILE A 452 9.12 0.61 6.30
C ILE A 452 8.51 1.47 5.20
N ARG A 453 9.30 2.17 4.38
CA ARG A 453 8.77 2.85 3.19
C ARG A 453 8.09 1.88 2.25
N PHE A 454 8.68 0.69 2.04
CA PHE A 454 8.12 -0.33 1.16
C PHE A 454 6.94 -1.12 1.75
N ASN A 455 6.74 -1.05 3.07
CA ASN A 455 5.58 -1.64 3.73
C ASN A 455 5.24 -0.82 5.00
N PRO A 456 4.53 0.31 4.85
CA PRO A 456 4.26 1.22 5.95
C PRO A 456 3.24 0.65 6.92
N PHE A 457 3.17 1.20 8.14
CA PHE A 457 2.15 0.82 9.14
C PHE A 457 0.72 0.94 8.59
N SER A 458 0.46 2.02 7.84
CA SER A 458 -0.76 2.20 7.05
C SER A 458 -0.40 2.88 5.73
N PRO A 459 -0.98 2.44 4.61
CA PRO A 459 -0.77 3.10 3.32
C PRO A 459 -1.47 4.47 3.22
N PHE A 460 -2.43 4.77 4.10
CA PHE A 460 -3.17 6.04 4.12
C PHE A 460 -3.56 6.50 5.52
N LEU A 461 -3.88 7.79 5.65
CA LEU A 461 -4.50 8.39 6.83
C LEU A 461 -5.88 8.95 6.46
N VAL A 462 -6.86 8.73 7.33
CA VAL A 462 -8.24 9.17 7.10
C VAL A 462 -8.43 10.61 7.56
N ARG A 463 -9.14 11.39 6.75
CA ARG A 463 -9.66 12.72 7.05
C ARG A 463 -11.11 12.85 6.63
N PHE A 464 -11.83 13.78 7.24
CA PHE A 464 -13.17 14.17 6.85
C PHE A 464 -13.16 15.60 6.33
N CYS A 465 -13.68 15.83 5.13
CA CYS A 465 -13.77 17.15 4.52
C CYS A 465 -15.00 17.88 5.07
N GLU A 466 -14.80 18.88 5.93
CA GLU A 466 -15.90 19.62 6.58
C GLU A 466 -16.64 20.56 5.63
N ALA A 467 -15.91 21.14 4.68
CA ALA A 467 -16.41 22.11 3.71
C ALA A 467 -15.91 21.77 2.31
N ASP A 468 -16.57 22.31 1.28
CA ASP A 468 -16.09 22.19 -0.09
C ASP A 468 -14.67 22.79 -0.19
N TYR A 469 -13.76 22.06 -0.82
CA TYR A 469 -12.37 22.46 -0.89
C TYR A 469 -11.74 22.14 -2.25
N THR A 470 -10.99 23.08 -2.80
CA THR A 470 -10.26 22.89 -4.06
C THR A 470 -8.84 22.45 -3.75
N LEU A 471 -8.55 21.15 -3.90
CA LEU A 471 -7.24 20.58 -3.65
C LEU A 471 -6.31 20.77 -4.86
N ALA A 472 -5.02 20.99 -4.62
CA ALA A 472 -4.02 21.25 -5.65
C ALA A 472 -4.37 22.44 -6.56
N ALA A 473 -4.93 23.50 -5.95
CA ALA A 473 -5.37 24.70 -6.65
C ALA A 473 -4.26 25.33 -7.50
N GLY A 474 -4.60 25.73 -8.72
CA GLY A 474 -3.66 26.32 -9.69
C GLY A 474 -2.76 25.32 -10.40
N THR A 475 -2.96 24.00 -10.22
CA THR A 475 -2.21 22.96 -10.92
C THR A 475 -3.08 22.23 -11.96
N PRO A 476 -2.51 21.51 -12.95
CA PRO A 476 -3.29 20.72 -13.92
C PRO A 476 -4.15 19.61 -13.30
N ARG A 477 -3.95 19.28 -12.02
CA ARG A 477 -4.69 18.25 -11.28
C ARG A 477 -5.65 18.83 -10.25
N GLU A 478 -5.88 20.15 -10.28
CA GLU A 478 -6.85 20.82 -9.40
C GLU A 478 -8.17 20.06 -9.34
N THR A 479 -8.65 19.75 -8.14
CA THR A 479 -9.86 18.94 -7.95
C THR A 479 -10.68 19.46 -6.78
N ARG A 480 -11.97 19.73 -7.02
CA ARG A 480 -12.94 20.08 -5.97
C ARG A 480 -13.35 18.83 -5.20
N ILE A 481 -13.04 18.81 -3.91
CA ILE A 481 -13.50 17.80 -2.95
C ILE A 481 -14.78 18.34 -2.29
N PRO A 482 -15.92 17.65 -2.43
CA PRO A 482 -17.16 18.07 -1.77
C PRO A 482 -17.08 17.95 -0.25
N ALA A 483 -17.77 18.84 0.45
CA ALA A 483 -18.04 18.71 1.87
C ALA A 483 -18.66 17.34 2.19
N LYS A 484 -18.40 16.84 3.40
CA LYS A 484 -18.81 15.53 3.91
C LYS A 484 -18.15 14.33 3.21
N SER A 485 -17.08 14.57 2.47
CA SER A 485 -16.28 13.49 1.88
C SER A 485 -15.29 12.90 2.88
N VAL A 486 -15.15 11.57 2.88
CA VAL A 486 -14.00 10.91 3.50
C VAL A 486 -12.81 10.99 2.55
N VAL A 487 -11.66 11.42 3.04
CA VAL A 487 -10.41 11.54 2.26
C VAL A 487 -9.37 10.59 2.83
N LEU A 488 -8.82 9.73 1.98
CA LEU A 488 -7.72 8.83 2.27
C LEU A 488 -6.43 9.47 1.74
N ALA A 489 -5.70 10.13 2.63
CA ALA A 489 -4.40 10.73 2.33
C ALA A 489 -3.35 9.62 2.25
N GLY A 490 -2.94 9.25 1.03
CA GLY A 490 -2.06 8.11 0.75
C GLY A 490 -0.61 8.35 1.13
N VAL A 491 -0.29 8.36 2.43
CA VAL A 491 1.08 8.54 2.93
C VAL A 491 2.07 7.50 2.39
N GLY A 492 1.61 6.25 2.19
CA GLY A 492 2.40 5.21 1.54
C GLY A 492 2.70 5.56 0.08
N SER A 493 1.73 6.13 -0.63
CA SER A 493 1.89 6.60 -2.01
C SER A 493 2.82 7.80 -2.12
N ALA A 494 2.66 8.78 -1.23
CA ALA A 494 3.45 10.01 -1.21
C ALA A 494 4.95 9.69 -1.14
N MET A 495 5.36 8.75 -0.29
CA MET A 495 6.76 8.33 -0.17
C MET A 495 7.32 7.59 -1.41
N PHE A 496 6.52 7.40 -2.46
CA PHE A 496 6.92 6.90 -3.78
C PHE A 496 6.60 7.88 -4.92
N ASP A 497 6.32 9.15 -4.61
CA ASP A 497 6.11 10.17 -5.61
C ASP A 497 7.43 10.56 -6.29
N PRO A 498 7.63 10.27 -7.59
CA PRO A 498 8.87 10.61 -8.29
C PRO A 498 9.08 12.12 -8.47
N GLY A 499 8.03 12.95 -8.28
CA GLY A 499 8.15 14.40 -8.31
C GLY A 499 8.88 15.00 -7.09
N VAL A 500 9.00 14.23 -6.00
CA VAL A 500 9.69 14.63 -4.76
C VAL A 500 10.80 13.64 -4.39
N VAL A 501 10.51 12.34 -4.46
CA VAL A 501 11.41 11.27 -4.03
C VAL A 501 12.16 10.72 -5.25
N LYS A 502 13.45 11.06 -5.38
CA LYS A 502 14.31 10.54 -6.45
C LYS A 502 14.41 9.00 -6.39
N ASN A 503 14.29 8.34 -7.55
CA ASN A 503 14.35 6.88 -7.69
C ASN A 503 13.50 6.16 -6.62
N PRO A 504 12.18 6.43 -6.54
CA PRO A 504 11.37 6.01 -5.41
C PRO A 504 11.28 4.49 -5.26
N ASP A 505 11.38 3.75 -6.37
CA ASP A 505 11.32 2.29 -6.38
C ASP A 505 12.64 1.63 -5.90
N GLN A 506 13.73 2.39 -5.74
CA GLN A 506 15.02 1.88 -5.24
C GLN A 506 15.10 1.97 -3.71
N PHE A 507 15.75 1.00 -3.07
CA PHE A 507 16.05 1.06 -1.64
C PHE A 507 17.28 1.94 -1.41
N SER A 508 17.16 3.02 -0.63
CA SER A 508 18.27 3.93 -0.34
C SER A 508 18.21 4.46 1.10
N ILE A 509 19.32 4.34 1.82
CA ILE A 509 19.46 4.85 3.19
C ILE A 509 19.83 6.34 3.25
N ASP A 510 20.15 6.95 2.11
CA ASP A 510 20.61 8.35 2.01
C ASP A 510 19.45 9.33 1.83
N ARG A 511 18.20 8.85 1.92
CA ARG A 511 17.03 9.69 1.81
C ARG A 511 16.94 10.64 3.01
N PRO A 512 16.70 11.94 2.78
CA PRO A 512 16.39 12.86 3.86
C PRO A 512 15.15 12.44 4.64
N LYS A 513 15.17 12.62 5.97
CA LYS A 513 14.06 12.22 6.85
C LYS A 513 12.72 12.86 6.50
N TYR A 514 12.72 14.09 5.96
CA TYR A 514 11.51 14.80 5.57
C TYR A 514 10.78 14.21 4.35
N HIS A 515 11.37 13.22 3.65
CA HIS A 515 10.66 12.43 2.64
C HIS A 515 9.81 11.31 3.25
N TYR A 516 9.99 10.99 4.54
CA TYR A 516 9.23 9.96 5.21
C TYR A 516 7.97 10.56 5.86
N MET A 517 6.87 9.85 5.70
CA MET A 517 5.58 10.12 6.36
C MET A 517 5.15 8.96 7.26
N HIS A 518 6.09 8.15 7.77
CA HIS A 518 5.81 7.01 8.66
C HIS A 518 5.01 7.42 9.90
N PHE A 519 5.23 8.63 10.38
CA PHE A 519 4.62 9.17 11.59
C PHE A 519 3.52 10.20 11.29
N GLY A 520 3.00 10.23 10.05
CA GLY A 520 2.06 11.25 9.59
C GLY A 520 2.75 12.57 9.27
N TYR A 521 1.97 13.65 9.24
CA TYR A 521 2.43 15.00 8.93
C TYR A 521 1.55 16.04 9.64
N GLY A 522 2.06 17.26 9.82
CA GLY A 522 1.30 18.38 10.39
C GLY A 522 1.03 18.25 11.89
N SER A 523 -0.08 18.83 12.36
CA SER A 523 -0.42 18.92 13.79
C SER A 523 -0.68 17.54 14.44
N HIS A 524 -0.95 16.52 13.63
CA HIS A 524 -1.18 15.13 14.05
C HIS A 524 0.04 14.20 13.92
N THR A 525 1.24 14.75 13.66
CA THR A 525 2.49 13.96 13.67
C THR A 525 2.64 13.17 14.97
N CYS A 526 3.04 11.91 14.91
CA CYS A 526 3.03 10.99 16.06
C CYS A 526 3.63 11.59 17.35
N GLY A 527 2.93 11.41 18.48
CA GLY A 527 3.40 11.86 19.79
C GLY A 527 4.64 11.09 20.28
N GLY A 528 4.74 9.80 19.93
CA GLY A 528 5.80 8.88 20.35
C GLY A 528 6.89 8.64 19.30
N GLU A 529 7.00 9.48 18.27
CA GLU A 529 7.95 9.32 17.15
C GLU A 529 9.38 9.05 17.63
N HIS A 530 9.89 9.81 18.59
CA HIS A 530 11.29 9.65 19.05
C HIS A 530 11.53 8.34 19.79
N ILE A 531 10.54 7.88 20.59
CA ILE A 531 10.58 6.60 21.29
C ILE A 531 10.56 5.44 20.28
N ALA A 532 9.59 5.44 19.36
CA ALA A 532 9.53 4.45 18.28
C ALA A 532 10.79 4.49 17.41
N GLY A 533 11.35 5.69 17.23
CA GLY A 533 12.61 6.00 16.55
C GLY A 533 13.79 5.13 16.98
N VAL A 534 13.85 4.75 18.26
CA VAL A 534 14.92 3.91 18.81
C VAL A 534 14.47 2.49 19.14
N VAL A 535 13.21 2.31 19.58
CA VAL A 535 12.68 0.98 19.95
C VAL A 535 12.56 0.09 18.72
N VAL A 536 11.98 0.58 17.62
CA VAL A 536 11.76 -0.23 16.41
C VAL A 536 13.09 -0.73 15.86
N PRO A 537 14.10 0.12 15.56
CA PRO A 537 15.36 -0.38 15.05
C PRO A 537 16.08 -1.30 16.02
N GLU A 538 16.05 -1.03 17.32
CA GLU A 538 16.75 -1.88 18.28
C GLU A 538 16.19 -3.31 18.31
N VAL A 539 14.86 -3.47 18.32
CA VAL A 539 14.26 -4.82 18.30
C VAL A 539 14.60 -5.55 16.99
N VAL A 540 14.58 -4.84 15.87
CA VAL A 540 14.98 -5.39 14.57
C VAL A 540 16.46 -5.79 14.58
N LYS A 541 17.34 -4.97 15.17
CA LYS A 541 18.78 -5.25 15.33
C LYS A 541 18.99 -6.57 16.08
N GLN A 542 18.32 -6.75 17.22
CA GLN A 542 18.52 -7.93 18.08
C GLN A 542 18.15 -9.25 17.37
N ILE A 543 17.03 -9.29 16.64
CA ILE A 543 16.67 -10.51 15.89
C ILE A 543 17.58 -10.75 14.68
N MET A 544 18.06 -9.69 14.03
CA MET A 544 18.99 -9.81 12.90
C MET A 544 20.36 -10.36 13.29
N LEU A 545 20.78 -10.12 14.53
CA LEU A 545 22.01 -10.68 15.08
C LEU A 545 21.92 -12.19 15.34
N ARG A 546 20.73 -12.81 15.25
CA ARG A 546 20.61 -14.27 15.36
C ARG A 546 21.32 -14.94 14.16
N PRO A 547 22.22 -15.91 14.41
CA PRO A 547 22.94 -16.60 13.34
C PRO A 547 21.98 -17.21 12.31
N GLY A 548 22.24 -17.05 11.01
CA GLY A 548 21.45 -17.70 9.96
C GLY A 548 19.96 -17.33 9.90
N ILE A 549 19.56 -16.19 10.46
CA ILE A 549 18.17 -15.70 10.40
C ILE A 549 17.62 -15.70 8.96
N ARG A 550 16.44 -16.31 8.77
CA ARG A 550 15.85 -16.57 7.44
C ARG A 550 14.34 -16.79 7.50
N PHE A 551 13.69 -16.66 6.33
CA PHE A 551 12.35 -17.21 6.14
C PHE A 551 12.35 -18.73 6.31
N LEU A 552 11.30 -19.25 6.92
CA LEU A 552 11.01 -20.69 6.86
C LEU A 552 10.48 -21.08 5.47
N PRO A 553 10.69 -22.34 5.02
CA PRO A 553 10.18 -22.78 3.73
C PRO A 553 8.65 -22.82 3.70
N GLY A 554 8.08 -22.65 2.51
CA GLY A 554 6.63 -22.74 2.28
C GLY A 554 5.83 -21.59 2.92
N ASP A 555 4.55 -21.86 3.21
CA ASP A 555 3.64 -20.87 3.79
C ASP A 555 3.94 -20.56 5.26
N GLU A 556 4.73 -21.38 5.95
CA GLU A 556 5.11 -21.15 7.34
C GLU A 556 5.96 -19.88 7.52
N GLY A 557 6.86 -19.60 6.56
CA GLY A 557 7.72 -18.42 6.60
C GLY A 557 7.12 -17.16 5.98
N LYS A 558 5.93 -17.25 5.39
CA LYS A 558 5.23 -16.07 4.86
C LYS A 558 4.59 -15.31 6.02
N VAL A 559 4.71 -13.99 6.00
CA VAL A 559 3.89 -13.15 6.89
C VAL A 559 2.44 -13.32 6.49
N GLN A 560 1.60 -13.67 7.46
CA GLN A 560 0.16 -13.72 7.28
C GLN A 560 -0.39 -12.32 7.52
N TYR A 561 -1.26 -11.86 6.62
CA TYR A 561 -1.83 -10.52 6.65
C TYR A 561 -3.35 -10.57 6.68
N GLN A 562 -3.95 -9.62 7.39
CA GLN A 562 -5.35 -9.23 7.23
C GLN A 562 -5.36 -7.80 6.67
N GLY A 563 -5.57 -7.66 5.36
CA GLY A 563 -5.31 -6.41 4.66
C GLY A 563 -3.80 -6.09 4.67
N TYR A 564 -3.41 -4.93 5.19
CA TYR A 564 -2.00 -4.56 5.40
C TYR A 564 -1.48 -4.84 6.81
N ILE A 565 -2.26 -5.48 7.68
CA ILE A 565 -1.90 -5.73 9.09
C ILE A 565 -1.35 -7.15 9.24
N PRO A 566 -0.12 -7.34 9.75
CA PRO A 566 0.40 -8.67 10.00
C PRO A 566 -0.34 -9.33 11.16
N THR A 567 -0.71 -10.59 10.99
CA THR A 567 -1.38 -11.41 12.00
C THR A 567 -0.50 -12.52 12.55
N ARG A 568 0.52 -12.94 11.78
CA ARG A 568 1.51 -13.95 12.17
C ARG A 568 2.76 -13.86 11.31
N PHE A 569 3.93 -14.08 11.89
CA PHE A 569 5.17 -14.23 11.13
C PHE A 569 6.15 -15.13 11.88
N VAL A 570 6.63 -16.21 11.25
CA VAL A 570 7.61 -17.11 11.85
C VAL A 570 8.89 -17.12 11.03
N VAL A 571 10.02 -16.96 11.70
CA VAL A 571 11.36 -17.02 11.09
C VAL A 571 12.21 -18.10 11.76
N GLY A 572 13.16 -18.64 11.01
CA GLY A 572 14.14 -19.61 11.50
C GLY A 572 15.51 -18.97 11.68
N TYR A 573 16.33 -19.52 12.57
CA TYR A 573 17.72 -19.12 12.79
C TYR A 573 18.54 -20.33 13.27
N ASP A 574 19.86 -20.27 13.13
CA ASP A 574 20.78 -21.31 13.57
C ASP A 574 21.03 -21.22 15.08
N LYS A 575 21.27 -22.39 15.71
CA LYS A 575 21.43 -22.50 17.17
C LYS A 575 22.67 -21.80 17.69
#